data_AF-A0A662T3C1-F1
#
_entry.id   AF-A0A662T3C1-F1
#
_cell.length_a   1.000
_cell.length_b   1.000
_cell.length_c   1.000
_cell.angle_alpha   90.00
_cell.angle_beta   90.00
_cell.angle_gamma   90.00
#
_symmetry.space_group_name_H-M   'P 1'
#
loop_
_entity.id
_entity.type
_entity.pdbx_description
1 polymer ?
#
loop_
_entity_poly.entity_id
_entity_poly.type
_entity_poly.pdbx_seq_one_letter_code
_entity_poly.pdbx_strand_id
1 'polypeptide(L)'
;MDSNLLRGKPSVMGSTLFRLGEEEAIRRLVSIANAHLPAEFKTLRQLLDERDPKVLCRDGSVHMFDRKELEKLAEMVPREMHDRLKLPIVLTINPKYGRGAYEVEGDAAKQVVAMVLDLPQPVQDEKLILYRPQVMRLRRVLPTTTQYAFAREAMW
;
A
#
# COMPACT_ATOMS: atom_id res chain seq x y z
N MET A 1 -50.79 -24.02 -14.21
CA MET A 1 -50.95 -23.49 -12.84
C MET A 1 -50.70 -24.67 -11.90
N ASP A 2 -49.56 -24.86 -11.24
CA ASP A 2 -48.44 -23.96 -11.00
C ASP A 2 -47.09 -24.68 -11.12
N SER A 3 -46.24 -24.06 -11.92
CA SER A 3 -44.81 -24.28 -12.06
C SER A 3 -44.08 -23.76 -10.83
N ASN A 4 -43.85 -24.61 -9.83
CA ASN A 4 -42.97 -24.26 -8.69
C ASN A 4 -42.22 -25.48 -8.11
N LEU A 5 -41.91 -26.47 -8.94
CA LEU A 5 -40.82 -27.41 -8.69
C LEU A 5 -39.61 -26.95 -9.51
N LEU A 6 -38.41 -26.95 -8.91
CA LEU A 6 -37.11 -26.44 -9.42
C LEU A 6 -36.64 -25.08 -8.89
N ARG A 7 -36.80 -24.83 -7.59
CA ARG A 7 -35.78 -24.07 -6.84
C ARG A 7 -35.15 -24.96 -5.78
N GLY A 8 -34.37 -25.94 -6.26
CA GLY A 8 -33.43 -26.64 -5.39
C GLY A 8 -32.44 -25.62 -4.84
N LYS A 9 -32.41 -25.46 -3.52
CA LYS A 9 -31.35 -24.67 -2.86
C LYS A 9 -30.01 -25.24 -3.34
N PRO A 10 -29.04 -24.40 -3.77
CA PRO A 10 -27.73 -24.89 -4.15
C PRO A 10 -27.17 -25.74 -3.00
N SER A 11 -26.59 -26.90 -3.34
CA SER A 11 -25.96 -27.75 -2.33
C SER A 11 -24.89 -26.93 -1.60
N VAL A 12 -24.66 -27.21 -0.32
CA VAL A 12 -23.64 -26.53 0.48
C VAL A 12 -22.29 -26.50 -0.26
N MET A 13 -21.96 -27.59 -0.97
CA MET A 13 -20.78 -27.69 -1.83
C MET A 13 -20.81 -26.68 -3.00
N GLY A 14 -21.95 -26.53 -3.69
CA GLY A 14 -22.13 -25.57 -4.79
C GLY A 14 -22.05 -24.10 -4.34
N SER A 15 -22.60 -23.77 -3.17
CA SER A 15 -22.43 -22.43 -2.58
C SER A 15 -21.00 -22.15 -2.16
N THR A 16 -20.27 -23.16 -1.67
CA THR A 16 -18.87 -23.03 -1.29
C THR A 16 -17.95 -22.91 -2.51
N LEU A 17 -18.15 -23.74 -3.55
CA LEU A 17 -17.39 -23.64 -4.81
C LEU A 17 -17.58 -22.27 -5.49
N PHE A 18 -18.80 -21.73 -5.47
CA PHE A 18 -19.08 -20.41 -6.04
C PHE A 18 -18.33 -19.31 -5.30
N ARG A 19 -18.37 -19.30 -3.96
CA ARG A 19 -17.61 -18.35 -3.13
C ARG A 19 -16.11 -18.45 -3.34
N LEU A 20 -15.58 -19.68 -3.44
CA LEU A 20 -14.15 -19.90 -3.73
C LEU A 20 -13.75 -19.29 -5.09
N GLY A 21 -14.63 -19.38 -6.10
CA GLY A 21 -14.41 -18.74 -7.40
C GLY A 21 -14.41 -17.20 -7.34
N GLU A 22 -15.32 -16.61 -6.55
CA GLU A 22 -15.38 -15.15 -6.35
C GLU A 22 -14.13 -14.64 -5.61
N GLU A 23 -13.72 -15.31 -4.55
CA GLU A 23 -12.50 -14.95 -3.79
C GLU A 23 -11.25 -14.96 -4.67
N GLU A 24 -11.10 -15.97 -5.52
CA GLU A 24 -9.98 -16.07 -6.45
C GLU A 24 -10.02 -14.97 -7.52
N ALA A 25 -11.20 -14.63 -8.05
CA ALA A 25 -11.37 -13.53 -8.99
C ALA A 25 -10.98 -12.17 -8.36
N ILE A 26 -11.43 -11.92 -7.12
CA ILE A 26 -11.10 -10.72 -6.36
C ILE A 26 -9.59 -10.64 -6.10
N ARG A 27 -8.97 -11.73 -5.66
CA ARG A 27 -7.52 -11.80 -5.44
C ARG A 27 -6.74 -11.45 -6.70
N ARG A 28 -7.17 -11.95 -7.86
CA ARG A 28 -6.55 -11.62 -9.15
C ARG A 28 -6.71 -10.15 -9.50
N LEU A 29 -7.90 -9.58 -9.34
CA LEU A 29 -8.15 -8.16 -9.59
C LEU A 29 -7.28 -7.26 -8.70
N VAL A 30 -7.17 -7.57 -7.41
CA VAL A 30 -6.27 -6.85 -6.49
C VAL A 30 -4.81 -7.02 -6.89
N SER A 31 -4.41 -8.23 -7.32
CA SER A 31 -3.05 -8.47 -7.82
C SER A 31 -2.72 -7.62 -9.03
N ILE A 32 -3.66 -7.53 -10.00
CA ILE A 32 -3.51 -6.70 -11.20
C ILE A 32 -3.47 -5.22 -10.81
N ALA A 33 -4.36 -4.77 -9.93
CA ALA A 33 -4.42 -3.38 -9.48
C ALA A 33 -3.17 -2.95 -8.69
N ASN A 34 -2.43 -3.91 -8.13
CA ASN A 34 -1.18 -3.69 -7.40
C ASN A 34 0.07 -4.09 -8.20
N ALA A 35 -0.05 -4.33 -9.50
CA ALA A 35 1.08 -4.78 -10.32
C ALA A 35 2.18 -3.71 -10.47
N HIS A 36 1.82 -2.43 -10.33
CA HIS A 36 2.74 -1.30 -10.30
C HIS A 36 3.59 -1.25 -9.02
N LEU A 37 3.21 -1.96 -7.94
CA LEU A 37 3.99 -1.98 -6.70
C LEU A 37 5.34 -2.68 -6.91
N PRO A 38 6.37 -2.33 -6.12
CA PRO A 38 7.67 -3.00 -6.18
C PRO A 38 7.53 -4.51 -5.93
N ALA A 39 8.26 -5.29 -6.74
CA ALA A 39 8.53 -6.70 -6.45
C ALA A 39 9.50 -6.83 -5.27
N GLU A 40 10.46 -5.91 -5.19
CA GLU A 40 11.45 -5.82 -4.12
C GLU A 40 11.59 -4.37 -3.66
N PHE A 41 11.64 -4.19 -2.34
CA PHE A 41 11.85 -2.89 -1.72
C PHE A 41 13.31 -2.70 -1.35
N LYS A 42 13.82 -1.49 -1.54
CA LYS A 42 15.16 -1.08 -1.11
C LYS A 42 15.08 -0.12 0.06
N THR A 43 16.10 -0.12 0.91
CA THR A 43 16.20 0.83 2.01
C THR A 43 16.60 2.21 1.49
N LEU A 44 16.32 3.26 2.26
CA LEU A 44 16.78 4.61 1.96
C LEU A 44 18.31 4.65 1.76
N ARG A 45 19.09 3.94 2.61
CA ARG A 45 20.54 3.83 2.44
C ARG A 45 20.91 3.28 1.06
N GLN A 46 20.36 2.12 0.69
CA GLN A 46 20.66 1.48 -0.59
C GLN A 46 20.36 2.42 -1.78
N LEU A 47 19.23 3.12 -1.72
CA LEU A 47 18.83 4.05 -2.79
C LEU A 47 19.71 5.29 -2.86
N LEU A 48 20.21 5.80 -1.73
CA LEU A 48 21.15 6.93 -1.70
C LEU A 48 22.48 6.57 -2.36
N ASP A 49 22.95 5.33 -2.21
CA ASP A 49 24.21 4.84 -2.77
C ASP A 49 24.12 4.54 -4.29
N GLU A 50 22.92 4.43 -4.85
CA GLU A 50 22.71 4.11 -6.26
C GLU A 50 22.84 5.33 -7.17
N ARG A 51 23.68 5.28 -8.22
CA ARG A 51 23.75 6.37 -9.21
C ARG A 51 22.37 6.72 -9.80
N ASP A 52 21.55 5.72 -10.06
CA ASP A 52 20.19 5.82 -10.61
C ASP A 52 19.19 5.08 -9.69
N PRO A 53 18.65 5.74 -8.66
CA PRO A 53 17.86 5.07 -7.62
C PRO A 53 16.53 4.55 -8.17
N LYS A 54 16.32 3.24 -8.07
CA LYS A 54 15.12 2.58 -8.63
C LYS A 54 14.79 1.24 -8.01
N VAL A 55 13.56 0.79 -8.22
CA VAL A 55 13.08 -0.57 -7.92
C VAL A 55 12.35 -1.18 -9.12
N LEU A 56 12.36 -2.52 -9.19
CA LEU A 56 11.59 -3.27 -10.18
C LEU A 56 10.17 -3.53 -9.64
N CYS A 57 9.17 -3.26 -10.45
CA CYS A 57 7.76 -3.49 -10.13
C CYS A 57 7.31 -4.91 -10.53
N ARG A 58 6.18 -5.37 -9.97
CA ARG A 58 5.66 -6.72 -10.22
C ARG A 58 5.22 -6.94 -11.67
N ASP A 59 4.88 -5.88 -12.38
CA ASP A 59 4.58 -5.88 -13.81
C ASP A 59 5.84 -5.83 -14.70
N GLY A 60 7.05 -5.82 -14.11
CA GLY A 60 8.32 -5.70 -14.81
C GLY A 60 8.69 -4.26 -15.19
N SER A 61 7.86 -3.26 -14.86
CA SER A 61 8.21 -1.86 -15.02
C SER A 61 9.26 -1.42 -13.99
N VAL A 62 9.85 -0.24 -14.20
CA VAL A 62 10.83 0.35 -13.30
C VAL A 62 10.23 1.59 -12.65
N HIS A 63 10.27 1.64 -11.32
CA HIS A 63 9.94 2.83 -10.56
C HIS A 63 11.23 3.56 -10.19
N MET A 64 11.38 4.79 -10.70
CA MET A 64 12.51 5.66 -10.40
C MET A 64 12.17 6.61 -9.25
N PHE A 65 13.16 6.86 -8.39
CA PHE A 65 13.02 7.83 -7.29
C PHE A 65 13.72 9.14 -7.63
N ASP A 66 13.11 10.26 -7.23
CA ASP A 66 13.79 11.54 -7.25
C ASP A 66 14.87 11.56 -6.15
N ARG A 67 16.13 11.77 -6.56
CA ARG A 67 17.26 11.86 -5.63
C ARG A 67 17.06 12.96 -4.57
N LYS A 68 16.43 14.08 -4.92
CA LYS A 68 16.18 15.16 -3.96
C LYS A 68 15.18 14.75 -2.88
N GLU A 69 14.20 13.90 -3.20
CA GLU A 69 13.30 13.34 -2.18
C GLU A 69 14.05 12.40 -1.24
N LEU A 70 14.96 11.56 -1.77
CA LEU A 70 15.78 10.66 -0.96
C LEU A 70 16.70 11.44 -0.01
N GLU A 71 17.38 12.48 -0.51
CA GLU A 71 18.24 13.35 0.30
C GLU A 71 17.43 14.06 1.40
N LYS A 72 16.25 14.59 1.05
CA LYS A 72 15.34 15.19 2.03
C LYS A 72 14.91 14.21 3.12
N LEU A 73 14.60 12.97 2.76
CA LEU A 73 14.30 11.92 3.74
C LEU A 73 15.51 11.67 4.64
N ALA A 74 16.71 11.60 4.06
CA ALA A 74 17.95 11.36 4.79
C ALA A 74 18.27 12.44 5.82
N GLU A 75 17.94 13.70 5.50
CA GLU A 75 18.08 14.85 6.40
C GLU A 75 17.02 14.87 7.50
N MET A 76 15.81 14.36 7.21
CA MET A 76 14.67 14.40 8.14
C MET A 76 14.74 13.31 9.22
N VAL A 77 15.28 12.12 8.89
CA VAL A 77 15.34 11.00 9.81
C VAL A 77 16.76 10.68 10.32
N PRO A 78 16.90 10.19 11.57
CA PRO A 78 18.17 9.68 12.07
C PRO A 78 18.79 8.61 11.15
N ARG A 79 20.12 8.50 11.13
CA ARG A 79 20.85 7.55 10.26
C ARG A 79 20.45 6.09 10.50
N GLU A 80 20.07 5.75 11.71
CA GLU A 80 19.62 4.40 12.10
C GLU A 80 18.32 4.01 11.38
N MET A 81 17.52 5.00 10.96
CA MET A 81 16.31 4.76 10.17
C MET A 81 16.63 4.52 8.68
N HIS A 82 17.80 4.89 8.18
CA HIS A 82 18.13 4.77 6.75
C HIS A 82 18.16 3.31 6.29
N ASP A 83 18.52 2.40 7.19
CA ASP A 83 18.53 0.94 6.96
C ASP A 83 17.18 0.27 7.19
N ARG A 84 16.23 0.98 7.80
CA ARG A 84 14.90 0.46 8.16
C ARG A 84 13.79 0.98 7.25
N LEU A 85 13.93 2.21 6.74
CA LEU A 85 12.96 2.84 5.85
C LEU A 85 13.08 2.22 4.46
N LYS A 86 12.14 1.32 4.15
CA LYS A 86 11.98 0.74 2.81
C LYS A 86 11.11 1.65 1.95
N LEU A 87 11.51 1.84 0.68
CA LEU A 87 10.84 2.73 -0.26
C LEU A 87 10.32 1.97 -1.50
N PRO A 88 9.22 2.45 -2.09
CA PRO A 88 8.40 3.59 -1.67
C PRO A 88 7.56 3.29 -0.41
N ILE A 89 7.15 4.34 0.30
CA ILE A 89 6.16 4.25 1.37
C ILE A 89 4.82 3.89 0.77
N VAL A 90 4.23 2.78 1.21
CA VAL A 90 2.96 2.29 0.69
C VAL A 90 1.78 2.90 1.46
N LEU A 91 0.86 3.50 0.71
CA LEU A 91 -0.40 4.08 1.17
C LEU A 91 -1.55 3.17 0.74
N THR A 92 -1.95 2.27 1.62
CA THR A 92 -2.95 1.24 1.32
C THR A 92 -4.35 1.78 1.50
N ILE A 93 -5.11 1.83 0.41
CA ILE A 93 -6.52 2.21 0.42
C ILE A 93 -7.29 1.15 1.22
N ASN A 94 -7.83 1.56 2.35
CA ASN A 94 -8.55 0.67 3.26
C ASN A 94 -9.94 1.23 3.57
N PRO A 95 -10.98 0.79 2.84
CA PRO A 95 -12.38 1.19 3.03
C PRO A 95 -12.92 0.97 4.45
N LYS A 96 -12.31 0.07 5.25
CA LYS A 96 -12.71 -0.18 6.66
C LYS A 96 -12.67 1.09 7.52
N TYR A 97 -11.80 2.03 7.17
CA TYR A 97 -11.65 3.31 7.88
C TYR A 97 -12.44 4.46 7.23
N GLY A 98 -13.36 4.14 6.33
CA GLY A 98 -14.20 5.12 5.65
C GLY A 98 -13.67 5.55 4.28
N ARG A 99 -14.47 6.37 3.59
CA ARG A 99 -14.20 6.76 2.21
C ARG A 99 -12.95 7.64 2.13
N GLY A 100 -11.98 7.20 1.33
CA GLY A 100 -10.75 7.95 1.11
C GLY A 100 -9.78 7.91 2.29
N ALA A 101 -9.85 6.85 3.10
CA ALA A 101 -8.86 6.51 4.10
C ALA A 101 -7.74 5.65 3.52
N TYR A 102 -6.52 5.92 3.97
CA TYR A 102 -5.30 5.25 3.57
C TYR A 102 -4.53 4.83 4.83
N GLU A 103 -4.11 3.58 4.89
CA GLU A 103 -3.26 3.04 5.94
C GLU A 103 -1.80 3.09 5.48
N VAL A 104 -0.91 3.61 6.32
CA VAL A 104 0.53 3.64 6.04
C VAL A 104 1.17 2.34 6.51
N GLU A 105 1.85 1.63 5.61
CA GLU A 105 2.48 0.34 5.91
C GLU A 105 3.91 0.49 6.46
N GLY A 106 4.18 -0.15 7.60
CA GLY A 106 5.52 -0.24 8.20
C GLY A 106 5.88 0.93 9.12
N ASP A 107 6.44 0.63 10.30
CA ASP A 107 6.63 1.63 11.35
C ASP A 107 7.60 2.77 10.98
N ALA A 108 8.68 2.45 10.29
CA ALA A 108 9.62 3.49 9.82
C ALA A 108 8.92 4.47 8.85
N ALA A 109 8.04 3.96 7.99
CA ALA A 109 7.27 4.80 7.08
C ALA A 109 6.24 5.64 7.84
N LYS A 110 5.56 5.08 8.85
CA LYS A 110 4.62 5.82 9.69
C LYS A 110 5.30 6.99 10.40
N GLN A 111 6.49 6.78 10.96
CA GLN A 111 7.28 7.83 11.61
C GLN A 111 7.63 8.97 10.63
N VAL A 112 8.15 8.62 9.45
CA VAL A 112 8.45 9.59 8.37
C VAL A 112 7.21 10.39 7.99
N VAL A 113 6.10 9.71 7.74
CA VAL A 113 4.85 10.37 7.34
C VAL A 113 4.34 11.31 8.44
N ALA A 114 4.42 10.89 9.71
CA ALA A 114 4.04 11.74 10.83
C ALA A 114 4.93 13.00 10.92
N MET A 115 6.25 12.86 10.67
CA MET A 115 7.16 14.01 10.61
C MET A 115 6.81 14.97 9.45
N VAL A 116 6.59 14.44 8.23
CA VAL A 116 6.27 15.26 7.04
C VAL A 116 4.95 16.02 7.19
N LEU A 117 3.99 15.45 7.93
CA LEU A 117 2.64 16.01 8.08
C LEU A 117 2.44 16.78 9.40
N ASP A 118 3.48 16.90 10.22
CA ASP A 118 3.43 17.51 11.56
C ASP A 118 2.38 16.84 12.47
N LEU A 119 2.34 15.51 12.45
CA LEU A 119 1.46 14.69 13.28
C LEU A 119 2.20 14.14 14.51
N PRO A 120 1.47 13.78 15.59
CA PRO A 120 2.05 13.03 16.70
C PRO A 120 2.73 11.75 16.21
N GLN A 121 3.89 11.43 16.80
CA GLN A 121 4.61 10.21 16.45
C GLN A 121 3.82 8.99 16.92
N PRO A 122 3.54 8.02 16.03
CA PRO A 122 2.81 6.81 16.40
C PRO A 122 3.66 5.91 17.30
N VAL A 123 3.01 5.22 18.22
CA VAL A 123 3.64 4.13 18.98
C VAL A 123 3.94 2.96 18.04
N GLN A 124 4.91 2.11 18.40
CA GLN A 124 5.17 0.88 17.66
C GLN A 124 3.88 0.07 17.46
N ASP A 125 3.72 -0.52 16.27
CA ASP A 125 2.54 -1.26 15.83
C ASP A 125 1.22 -0.47 15.77
N GLU A 126 1.19 0.80 16.18
CA GLU A 126 0.02 1.67 16.04
C GLU A 126 -0.28 1.92 14.55
N LYS A 127 -1.56 1.91 14.19
CA LYS A 127 -1.98 2.19 12.82
C LYS A 127 -1.98 3.69 12.56
N LEU A 128 -1.33 4.11 11.47
CA LEU A 128 -1.44 5.48 10.98
C LEU A 128 -2.42 5.53 9.81
N ILE A 129 -3.57 6.13 10.05
CA ILE A 129 -4.61 6.34 9.04
C ILE A 129 -4.59 7.80 8.57
N LEU A 130 -4.46 7.98 7.26
CA LEU A 130 -4.50 9.28 6.60
C LEU A 130 -5.79 9.42 5.79
N TYR A 131 -6.31 10.62 5.70
CA TYR A 131 -7.38 10.97 4.78
C TYR A 131 -6.85 11.76 3.58
N ARG A 132 -7.69 11.90 2.54
CA ARG A 132 -7.31 12.57 1.28
C ARG A 132 -6.56 13.89 1.46
N PRO A 133 -6.94 14.83 2.35
CA PRO A 133 -6.19 16.08 2.53
C PRO A 133 -4.74 15.86 2.99
N GLN A 134 -4.53 14.92 3.91
CA GLN A 134 -3.20 14.57 4.43
C GLN A 134 -2.37 13.88 3.35
N VAL A 135 -2.95 12.92 2.63
CA VAL A 135 -2.29 12.24 1.50
C VAL A 135 -1.88 13.23 0.41
N MET A 136 -2.74 14.21 0.10
CA MET A 136 -2.41 15.26 -0.87
C MET A 136 -1.24 16.12 -0.40
N ARG A 137 -1.19 16.48 0.90
CA ARG A 137 -0.04 17.19 1.47
C ARG A 137 1.23 16.33 1.41
N LEU A 138 1.15 15.06 1.79
CA LEU A 138 2.27 14.12 1.76
C LEU A 138 2.84 13.99 0.35
N ARG A 139 1.99 13.74 -0.66
CA ARG A 139 2.41 13.54 -2.05
C ARG A 139 2.88 14.81 -2.75
N ARG A 140 2.60 16.00 -2.21
CA ARG A 140 3.26 17.24 -2.67
C ARG A 140 4.72 17.29 -2.26
N VAL A 141 5.08 16.63 -1.16
CA VAL A 141 6.43 16.60 -0.62
C VAL A 141 7.19 15.37 -1.11
N LEU A 142 6.53 14.21 -1.16
CA LEU A 142 7.13 12.91 -1.44
C LEU A 142 6.40 12.19 -2.60
N PRO A 143 6.34 12.75 -3.82
CA PRO A 143 5.59 12.16 -4.93
C PRO A 143 6.17 10.85 -5.46
N THR A 144 7.51 10.69 -5.51
CA THR A 144 8.19 9.49 -6.04
C THR A 144 8.54 8.49 -4.95
N THR A 145 8.65 8.91 -3.70
CA THR A 145 8.94 8.04 -2.56
C THR A 145 7.68 7.51 -1.86
N THR A 146 6.49 7.74 -2.42
CA THR A 146 5.22 7.18 -1.95
C THR A 146 4.40 6.55 -3.07
N GLN A 147 3.67 5.48 -2.76
CA GLN A 147 2.86 4.76 -3.75
C GLN A 147 1.55 4.25 -3.15
N TYR A 148 0.50 4.19 -3.96
CA TYR A 148 -0.79 3.65 -3.53
C TYR A 148 -0.85 2.14 -3.71
N ALA A 149 -1.49 1.47 -2.76
CA ALA A 149 -1.87 0.07 -2.88
C ALA A 149 -3.37 -0.11 -2.60
N PHE A 150 -3.94 -1.15 -3.19
CA PHE A 150 -5.26 -1.66 -2.84
C PHE A 150 -5.10 -2.75 -1.79
N ALA A 151 -5.82 -2.65 -0.68
CA ALA A 151 -5.74 -3.64 0.39
C ALA A 151 -6.10 -5.05 -0.13
N ARG A 152 -5.29 -6.04 0.26
CA ARG A 152 -5.49 -7.45 -0.07
C ARG A 152 -6.71 -8.07 0.61
N GLU A 153 -7.11 -7.50 1.74
CA GLU A 153 -8.16 -8.02 2.63
C GLU A 153 -9.42 -7.16 2.64
N ALA A 154 -9.46 -6.05 1.90
CA ALA A 154 -10.61 -5.15 1.92
C ALA A 154 -11.69 -5.55 0.93
N MET A 155 -12.27 -6.72 1.15
CA MET A 155 -13.69 -6.97 0.95
C MET A 155 -14.07 -8.01 2.01
N TRP A 156 -15.29 -7.91 2.56
CA TRP A 156 -15.88 -8.68 3.67
C TRP A 156 -15.73 -8.05 5.07
#